data_AF-A0A4Q4ZVR5-F1
#
_entry.id   AF-A0A4Q4ZVR5-F1
#
_cell.length_a   1.000
_cell.length_b   1.000
_cell.length_c   1.000
_cell.angle_alpha   90.00
_cell.angle_beta   90.00
_cell.angle_gamma   90.00
#
_symmetry.space_group_name_H-M   'P 1'
#
loop_
_entity.id
_entity.type
_entity.pdbx_description
1 polymer ?
#
loop_
_entity_poly.entity_id
_entity_poly.type
_entity_poly.pdbx_seq_one_letter_code
_entity_poly.pdbx_strand_id
1 'polypeptide(L)'
;MDESVTRTPATPAWRGISVKVFEELGLVSLYSSSLDVKLLCLQRFVRLFAYGSSTLVLVAYLEALGNTKTEIGLFMTLTLVGDVCISFLLTLFADALGRKAILALGAALMVASGIVFAISGSYWVLLVAAIVGVISPSGNEIGPFRAVEESIVAHLTKPYNRGDIYAWYSMLGFAGAASGLVCCGWILQHLTQSRHWDIIPSYRAIYFGYAAIGALKLVLSLLLTRLVESEKIRQRANEGQGEAAPLLNGSTEEPAKRGIRSLLPHISKDSVPVVINLCLLFALDSFASGLTPMSWITYYIQSKFNIEEGVLGTIFFVSQMLAATSMIVASSLAKRFGNVNTMVFTHLPSAIFRALIGIPNDIHITLLFLLLNASMQSMDTAPRAAFLAMIVLPEERTAVMGTANVVKTIGQSLGPLLTGFLADRKLFWVAFLGSGSLKALYDLGLLALFKNKEKEREEAEQRRIQGSLEAESDSQDRDSNI
;
A
#
# COMPACT_ATOMS: atom_id res chain seq x y z
N MET A 1 -7.62 -41.47 55.26
CA MET A 1 -7.14 -40.12 54.93
C MET A 1 -7.51 -39.88 53.48
N ASP A 2 -8.64 -39.20 53.28
CA ASP A 2 -9.12 -38.74 51.97
C ASP A 2 -8.24 -37.57 51.53
N GLU A 3 -7.57 -37.70 50.38
CA GLU A 3 -6.99 -36.55 49.68
C GLU A 3 -7.92 -36.17 48.51
N SER A 4 -8.56 -35.03 48.69
CA SER A 4 -9.41 -34.35 47.72
C SER A 4 -8.62 -33.96 46.47
N VAL A 5 -8.88 -34.64 45.36
CA VAL A 5 -8.48 -34.21 44.01
C VAL A 5 -9.28 -32.96 43.65
N THR A 6 -8.67 -31.78 43.82
CA THR A 6 -9.18 -30.51 43.31
C THR A 6 -9.12 -30.52 41.78
N ARG A 7 -10.26 -30.88 41.16
CA ARG A 7 -10.49 -30.66 39.72
C ARG A 7 -10.37 -29.17 39.43
N THR A 8 -9.39 -28.79 38.61
CA THR A 8 -9.37 -27.49 37.94
C THR A 8 -10.68 -27.29 37.18
N PRO A 9 -11.38 -26.15 37.30
CA PRO A 9 -12.62 -25.93 36.59
C PRO A 9 -12.35 -25.94 35.08
N ALA A 10 -13.05 -26.83 34.36
CA ALA A 10 -13.04 -26.87 32.92
C ALA A 10 -13.44 -25.49 32.37
N THR A 11 -12.54 -24.86 31.64
CA THR A 11 -12.86 -23.62 30.90
C THR A 11 -14.02 -23.91 29.95
N PRO A 12 -15.10 -23.11 29.95
CA PRO A 12 -16.28 -23.39 29.15
C PRO A 12 -15.92 -23.44 27.64
N ALA A 13 -16.40 -24.47 26.93
CA ALA A 13 -16.07 -24.76 25.53
C ALA A 13 -16.29 -23.56 24.57
N TRP A 14 -17.21 -22.66 24.91
CA TRP A 14 -17.47 -21.41 24.18
C TRP A 14 -16.25 -20.46 24.16
N ARG A 15 -15.44 -20.41 25.24
CA ARG A 15 -14.18 -19.63 25.25
C ARG A 15 -13.16 -20.21 24.28
N GLY A 16 -13.12 -21.53 24.10
CA GLY A 16 -12.22 -22.19 23.15
C GLY A 16 -12.56 -21.89 21.70
N ILE A 17 -13.85 -21.79 21.37
CA ILE A 17 -14.31 -21.43 20.02
C ILE A 17 -14.01 -19.96 19.73
N SER A 18 -14.30 -19.05 20.67
CA SER A 18 -13.98 -17.63 20.50
C SER A 18 -12.48 -17.41 20.33
N VAL A 19 -11.63 -18.04 21.16
CA VAL A 19 -10.17 -17.93 21.06
C VAL A 19 -9.66 -18.47 19.72
N LYS A 20 -10.17 -19.63 19.25
CA LYS A 20 -9.82 -20.16 17.92
C LYS A 20 -10.21 -19.22 16.79
N VAL A 21 -11.38 -18.57 16.88
CA VAL A 21 -11.79 -17.56 15.89
C VAL A 21 -10.88 -16.33 15.95
N PHE A 22 -10.52 -15.85 17.14
CA PHE A 22 -9.58 -14.73 17.29
C PHE A 22 -8.15 -15.07 16.84
N GLU A 23 -7.75 -16.33 16.95
CA GLU A 23 -6.45 -16.85 16.50
C GLU A 23 -6.42 -16.97 14.98
N GLU A 24 -7.46 -17.54 14.36
CA GLU A 24 -7.64 -17.59 12.89
C GLU A 24 -7.73 -16.21 12.25
N LEU A 25 -8.32 -15.22 12.94
CA LEU A 25 -8.35 -13.83 12.48
C LEU A 25 -7.03 -13.08 12.74
N GLY A 26 -6.04 -13.70 13.39
CA GLY A 26 -4.76 -13.07 13.74
C GLY A 26 -4.85 -11.97 14.81
N LEU A 27 -6.00 -11.84 15.49
CA LEU A 27 -6.23 -10.84 16.55
C LEU A 27 -5.42 -11.16 17.81
N VAL A 28 -5.22 -12.45 18.12
CA VAL A 28 -4.35 -12.90 19.20
C VAL A 28 -2.89 -12.52 18.90
N SER A 29 -2.44 -12.70 17.66
CA SER A 29 -1.12 -12.30 17.18
C SER A 29 -0.90 -10.79 17.34
N LEU A 30 -1.90 -9.96 16.99
CA LEU A 30 -1.84 -8.51 17.18
C LEU A 30 -1.85 -8.10 18.66
N TYR A 31 -2.70 -8.72 19.48
CA TYR A 31 -2.80 -8.39 20.90
C TYR A 31 -1.53 -8.77 21.68
N SER A 32 -0.91 -9.91 21.34
CA SER A 32 0.33 -10.39 21.94
C SER A 32 1.60 -9.72 21.40
N SER A 33 1.49 -8.92 20.33
CA SER A 33 2.61 -8.19 19.75
C SER A 33 3.13 -7.07 20.66
N SER A 34 4.36 -6.62 20.40
CA SER A 34 5.00 -5.54 21.14
C SER A 34 4.25 -4.21 20.98
N LEU A 35 4.45 -3.30 21.93
CA LEU A 35 3.87 -1.96 21.86
C LEU A 35 4.27 -1.24 20.56
N ASP A 36 5.52 -1.38 20.12
CA ASP A 36 6.01 -0.75 18.90
C ASP A 36 5.27 -1.24 17.65
N VAL A 37 4.93 -2.54 17.56
CA VAL A 37 4.12 -3.07 16.44
C VAL A 37 2.72 -2.44 16.44
N LYS A 38 2.08 -2.34 17.61
CA LYS A 38 0.77 -1.68 17.75
C LYS A 38 0.84 -0.19 17.39
N LEU A 39 1.90 0.51 17.79
CA LEU A 39 2.14 1.91 17.45
C LEU A 39 2.35 2.09 15.94
N LEU A 40 3.08 1.19 15.27
CA LEU A 40 3.26 1.23 13.80
C LEU A 40 1.95 1.00 13.06
N CYS A 41 1.14 0.03 13.50
CA CYS A 41 -0.21 -0.18 12.99
C CYS A 41 -1.10 1.07 13.15
N LEU A 42 -1.04 1.73 14.31
CA LEU A 42 -1.76 2.97 14.56
C LEU A 42 -1.23 4.14 13.72
N GLN A 43 0.09 4.27 13.57
CA GLN A 43 0.69 5.30 12.71
C GLN A 43 0.24 5.15 11.25
N ARG A 44 0.14 3.92 10.74
CA ARG A 44 -0.40 3.66 9.40
C ARG A 44 -1.86 4.08 9.28
N PHE A 45 -2.70 3.76 10.27
CA PHE A 45 -4.09 4.21 10.30
C PHE A 45 -4.17 5.75 10.26
N VAL A 46 -3.43 6.42 11.15
CA VAL A 46 -3.41 7.89 11.28
C VAL A 46 -2.91 8.55 9.99
N ARG A 47 -1.85 8.02 9.36
CA ARG A 47 -1.34 8.51 8.07
C ARG A 47 -2.39 8.36 6.97
N LEU A 48 -2.96 7.16 6.80
CA LEU A 48 -3.91 6.92 5.71
C LEU A 48 -5.23 7.65 5.94
N PHE A 49 -5.63 7.89 7.19
CA PHE A 49 -6.73 8.81 7.50
C PHE A 49 -6.49 10.20 6.92
N ALA A 50 -5.32 10.78 7.16
CA ALA A 50 -4.98 12.09 6.60
C ALA A 50 -4.93 12.09 5.07
N TYR A 51 -4.36 11.05 4.45
CA TYR A 51 -4.34 10.91 2.99
C TYR A 51 -5.74 10.75 2.40
N GLY A 52 -6.63 9.99 3.04
CA GLY A 52 -8.04 9.87 2.65
C GLY A 52 -8.75 11.22 2.67
N SER A 53 -8.56 12.02 3.73
CA SER A 53 -9.13 13.37 3.82
C SER A 53 -8.58 14.30 2.74
N SER A 54 -7.26 14.33 2.53
CA SER A 54 -6.64 15.18 1.50
C SER A 54 -7.06 14.78 0.09
N THR A 55 -7.16 13.49 -0.20
CA THR A 55 -7.51 12.96 -1.53
C THR A 55 -8.89 13.42 -1.99
N LEU A 56 -9.85 13.51 -1.05
CA LEU A 56 -11.20 13.96 -1.36
C LEU A 56 -11.21 15.40 -1.91
N VAL A 57 -10.37 16.27 -1.34
CA VAL A 57 -10.42 17.73 -1.59
C VAL A 57 -9.33 18.24 -2.53
N LEU A 58 -8.27 17.47 -2.79
CA LEU A 58 -7.06 17.98 -3.45
C LEU A 58 -7.32 18.65 -4.81
N VAL A 59 -8.04 17.98 -5.72
CA VAL A 59 -8.34 18.52 -7.07
C VAL A 59 -9.24 19.72 -6.96
N ALA A 60 -10.34 19.60 -6.21
CA ALA A 60 -11.33 20.65 -6.06
C ALA A 60 -10.71 21.91 -5.40
N TYR A 61 -9.79 21.72 -4.45
CA TYR A 61 -9.05 22.82 -3.82
C TYR A 61 -8.13 23.54 -4.81
N LEU A 62 -7.34 22.81 -5.58
CA LEU A 62 -6.45 23.42 -6.58
C LEU A 62 -7.24 24.11 -7.70
N GLU A 63 -8.38 23.56 -8.12
CA GLU A 63 -9.26 24.23 -9.07
C GLU A 63 -9.90 25.49 -8.46
N ALA A 64 -10.35 25.44 -7.21
CA ALA A 64 -10.89 26.61 -6.50
C ALA A 64 -9.85 27.73 -6.30
N LEU A 65 -8.56 27.41 -6.29
CA LEU A 65 -7.46 28.38 -6.30
C LEU A 65 -7.19 28.97 -7.70
N GLY A 66 -7.91 28.53 -8.74
CA GLY A 66 -7.84 29.06 -10.10
C GLY A 66 -6.91 28.29 -11.05
N ASN A 67 -6.44 27.10 -10.66
CA ASN A 67 -5.57 26.29 -11.52
C ASN A 67 -6.39 25.48 -12.54
N THR A 68 -5.86 25.34 -13.75
CA THR A 68 -6.45 24.50 -14.81
C THR A 68 -6.33 23.01 -14.48
N LYS A 69 -7.16 22.16 -15.09
CA LYS A 69 -7.12 20.71 -14.81
C LYS A 69 -5.81 20.09 -15.33
N THR A 70 -5.23 20.63 -16.39
CA THR A 70 -3.89 20.26 -16.87
C THR A 70 -2.81 20.58 -15.84
N GLU A 71 -2.83 21.77 -15.23
CA GLU A 71 -1.88 22.13 -14.15
C GLU A 71 -2.05 21.25 -12.92
N ILE A 72 -3.29 20.89 -12.56
CA ILE A 72 -3.57 19.95 -11.47
C ILE A 72 -3.05 18.55 -11.82
N GLY A 73 -3.23 18.10 -13.07
CA GLY A 73 -2.66 16.85 -13.56
C GLY A 73 -1.14 16.84 -13.46
N LEU A 74 -0.49 17.93 -13.90
CA LEU A 74 0.94 18.13 -13.76
C LEU A 74 1.39 18.12 -12.29
N PHE A 75 0.62 18.78 -11.41
CA PHE A 75 0.88 18.82 -9.97
C PHE A 75 0.95 17.41 -9.39
N MET A 76 -0.04 16.57 -9.70
CA MET A 76 -0.09 15.18 -9.23
C MET A 76 1.04 14.34 -9.81
N THR A 77 1.34 14.49 -11.10
CA THR A 77 2.45 13.81 -11.77
C THR A 77 3.78 14.15 -11.10
N LEU A 78 4.07 15.44 -10.91
CA LEU A 78 5.29 15.90 -10.25
C LEU A 78 5.37 15.47 -8.78
N THR A 79 4.22 15.39 -8.09
CA THR A 79 4.16 14.86 -6.72
C THR A 79 4.55 13.38 -6.70
N LEU A 80 4.00 12.55 -7.59
CA LEU A 80 4.35 11.12 -7.70
C LEU A 80 5.82 10.90 -8.09
N VAL A 81 6.36 11.71 -9.01
CA VAL A 81 7.79 11.68 -9.36
C VAL A 81 8.65 12.08 -8.15
N GLY A 82 8.25 13.14 -7.45
CA GLY A 82 8.89 13.62 -6.23
C GLY A 82 8.92 12.56 -5.13
N ASP A 83 7.81 11.83 -4.94
CA ASP A 83 7.71 10.73 -3.99
C ASP A 83 8.72 9.62 -4.29
N VAL A 84 8.96 9.29 -5.57
CA VAL A 84 10.01 8.32 -5.97
C VAL A 84 11.40 8.85 -5.62
N CYS A 85 11.68 10.10 -5.95
CA CYS A 85 12.97 10.72 -5.67
C CYS A 85 13.25 10.76 -4.16
N ILE A 86 12.28 11.19 -3.36
CA ILE A 86 12.37 11.23 -1.90
C ILE A 86 12.48 9.82 -1.32
N SER A 87 11.73 8.85 -1.86
CA SER A 87 11.85 7.45 -1.48
C SER A 87 13.27 6.94 -1.64
N PHE A 88 13.85 7.18 -2.82
CA PHE A 88 15.21 6.76 -3.14
C PHE A 88 16.25 7.46 -2.25
N LEU A 89 16.10 8.78 -2.01
CA LEU A 89 16.99 9.50 -1.11
C LEU A 89 16.91 8.96 0.31
N LEU A 90 15.69 8.79 0.85
CA LEU A 90 15.50 8.30 2.21
C LEU A 90 16.01 6.88 2.38
N THR A 91 15.89 5.99 1.39
CA THR A 91 16.47 4.64 1.50
C THR A 91 17.99 4.65 1.51
N LEU A 92 18.65 5.53 0.73
CA LEU A 92 20.11 5.67 0.76
C LEU A 92 20.64 6.15 2.12
N PHE A 93 19.91 7.05 2.77
CA PHE A 93 20.29 7.60 4.07
C PHE A 93 19.67 6.83 5.24
N ALA A 94 18.82 5.83 4.99
CA ALA A 94 18.02 5.19 6.03
C ALA A 94 18.88 4.50 7.10
N ASP A 95 19.93 3.81 6.65
CA ASP A 95 20.85 3.08 7.52
C ASP A 95 21.77 4.02 8.33
N ALA A 96 21.87 5.29 7.95
CA ALA A 96 22.68 6.29 8.65
C ALA A 96 21.86 7.11 9.68
N LEU A 97 20.60 7.42 9.37
CA LEU A 97 19.74 8.25 10.24
C LEU A 97 19.01 7.43 11.32
N GLY A 98 18.83 6.13 11.11
CA GLY A 98 18.02 5.29 11.98
C GLY A 98 16.53 5.34 11.62
N ARG A 99 15.84 4.21 11.83
CA ARG A 99 14.47 4.02 11.36
C ARG A 99 13.48 4.90 12.11
N LYS A 100 13.67 5.09 13.42
CA LYS A 100 12.80 5.96 14.23
C LYS A 100 12.87 7.41 13.76
N ALA A 101 14.07 7.91 13.48
CA ALA A 101 14.28 9.28 13.05
C ALA A 101 13.62 9.58 11.71
N ILE A 102 13.66 8.63 10.76
CA ILE A 102 13.01 8.77 9.45
C ILE A 102 11.48 8.85 9.59
N LEU A 103 10.89 8.01 10.45
CA LEU A 103 9.44 8.05 10.71
C LEU A 103 9.03 9.38 11.34
N ALA A 104 9.79 9.88 12.31
CA ALA A 104 9.56 11.17 12.94
C ALA A 104 9.73 12.33 11.95
N LEU A 105 10.80 12.34 11.15
CA LEU A 105 11.04 13.35 10.11
C LEU A 105 9.88 13.37 9.10
N GLY A 106 9.45 12.21 8.62
CA GLY A 106 8.30 12.12 7.72
C GLY A 106 7.00 12.64 8.33
N ALA A 107 6.77 12.40 9.62
CA ALA A 107 5.62 12.98 10.31
C ALA A 107 5.74 14.51 10.47
N ALA A 108 6.94 15.04 10.75
CA ALA A 108 7.17 16.48 10.81
C ALA A 108 6.97 17.17 9.44
N LEU A 109 7.46 16.57 8.36
CA LEU A 109 7.25 17.06 7.00
C LEU A 109 5.76 17.06 6.61
N MET A 110 5.01 16.04 7.06
CA MET A 110 3.56 15.97 6.89
C MET A 110 2.81 17.08 7.65
N VAL A 111 3.26 17.45 8.86
CA VAL A 111 2.73 18.63 9.58
C VAL A 111 3.01 19.91 8.79
N ALA A 112 4.26 20.10 8.36
CA ALA A 112 4.67 21.28 7.62
C ALA A 112 3.88 21.44 6.31
N SER A 113 3.70 20.36 5.55
CA SER A 113 2.94 20.40 4.30
C SER A 113 1.46 20.72 4.53
N GLY A 114 0.83 20.13 5.55
CA GLY A 114 -0.54 20.46 5.94
C GLY A 114 -0.72 21.95 6.28
N ILE A 115 0.21 22.52 7.05
CA ILE A 115 0.20 23.96 7.39
C ILE A 115 0.36 24.80 6.12
N VAL A 116 1.31 24.46 5.24
CA VAL A 116 1.53 25.19 3.98
C VAL A 116 0.28 25.17 3.10
N PHE A 117 -0.40 24.03 2.98
CA PHE A 117 -1.66 23.93 2.25
C PHE A 117 -2.79 24.75 2.87
N ALA A 118 -2.80 24.87 4.20
CA ALA A 118 -3.82 25.64 4.91
C ALA A 118 -3.64 27.16 4.77
N ILE A 119 -2.41 27.66 4.55
CA ILE A 119 -2.13 29.12 4.53
C ILE A 119 -1.77 29.66 3.14
N SER A 120 -1.19 28.84 2.27
CA SER A 120 -0.74 29.27 0.93
C SER A 120 -1.84 29.13 -0.12
N GLY A 121 -1.77 29.94 -1.17
CA GLY A 121 -2.54 29.77 -2.41
C GLY A 121 -1.66 29.65 -3.65
N SER A 122 -0.33 29.69 -3.50
CA SER A 122 0.60 29.65 -4.63
C SER A 122 0.84 28.21 -5.09
N TYR A 123 0.56 27.94 -6.37
CA TYR A 123 0.74 26.63 -6.99
C TYR A 123 2.10 25.98 -6.69
N TRP A 124 3.19 26.72 -6.92
CA TRP A 124 4.55 26.20 -6.75
C TRP A 124 4.90 25.93 -5.29
N VAL A 125 4.41 26.75 -4.36
CA VAL A 125 4.60 26.54 -2.92
C VAL A 125 3.86 25.28 -2.46
N LEU A 126 2.61 25.11 -2.92
CA LEU A 126 1.83 23.90 -2.64
C LEU A 126 2.49 22.65 -3.25
N LEU A 127 3.06 22.77 -4.45
CA LEU A 127 3.72 21.65 -5.14
C LEU A 127 4.97 21.19 -4.37
N VAL A 128 5.82 22.13 -3.95
CA VAL A 128 6.99 21.80 -3.14
C VAL A 128 6.56 21.17 -1.80
N ALA A 129 5.53 21.70 -1.15
CA ALA A 129 4.98 21.11 0.07
C ALA A 129 4.39 19.71 -0.16
N ALA A 130 3.71 19.46 -1.29
CA ALA A 130 3.15 18.15 -1.62
C ALA A 130 4.24 17.11 -1.84
N ILE A 131 5.30 17.47 -2.59
CA ILE A 131 6.47 16.62 -2.82
C ILE A 131 7.18 16.33 -1.50
N VAL A 132 7.60 17.37 -0.76
CA VAL A 132 8.40 17.20 0.46
C VAL A 132 7.60 16.54 1.59
N GLY A 133 6.32 16.86 1.71
CA GLY A 133 5.41 16.27 2.69
C GLY A 133 4.84 14.92 2.31
N VAL A 134 5.14 14.43 1.09
CA VAL A 134 4.64 13.16 0.54
C VAL A 134 3.11 13.09 0.65
N ILE A 135 2.43 14.13 0.15
CA ILE A 135 0.97 14.17 0.07
C ILE A 135 0.55 13.31 -1.12
N SER A 136 -0.10 12.17 -0.86
CA SER A 136 -0.49 11.27 -1.93
C SER A 136 -1.69 11.80 -2.72
N PRO A 137 -1.56 12.03 -4.04
CA PRO A 137 -2.70 12.37 -4.89
C PRO A 137 -3.65 11.17 -5.12
N SER A 138 -3.20 9.95 -4.82
CA SER A 138 -3.93 8.72 -5.10
C SER A 138 -4.65 8.14 -3.88
N GLY A 139 -4.49 8.75 -2.69
CA GLY A 139 -5.00 8.24 -1.41
C GLY A 139 -4.26 7.02 -0.87
N ASN A 140 -3.35 6.44 -1.65
CA ASN A 140 -2.50 5.32 -1.26
C ASN A 140 -1.06 5.79 -1.06
N GLU A 141 -0.33 5.10 -0.19
CA GLU A 141 1.09 5.39 0.02
C GLU A 141 1.96 4.79 -1.06
N ILE A 142 2.75 5.63 -1.71
CA ILE A 142 3.78 5.26 -2.68
C ILE A 142 5.06 5.93 -2.19
N GLY A 143 5.65 5.39 -1.13
CA GLY A 143 6.72 6.09 -0.42
C GLY A 143 7.62 5.17 0.41
N PRO A 144 8.75 5.69 0.93
CA PRO A 144 9.73 4.89 1.67
C PRO A 144 9.18 4.47 3.03
N PHE A 145 8.19 5.19 3.55
CA PHE A 145 7.62 4.94 4.86
C PHE A 145 7.03 3.54 4.98
N ARG A 146 6.33 3.08 3.94
CA ARG A 146 5.77 1.73 3.93
C ARG A 146 6.88 0.68 4.02
N ALA A 147 7.92 0.82 3.21
CA ALA A 147 9.06 -0.11 3.22
C ALA A 147 9.80 -0.10 4.56
N VAL A 148 10.00 1.08 5.16
CA VAL A 148 10.63 1.22 6.48
C VAL A 148 9.76 0.56 7.55
N GLU A 149 8.46 0.85 7.61
CA GLU A 149 7.54 0.27 8.60
C GLU A 149 7.41 -1.24 8.45
N GLU A 150 7.22 -1.76 7.23
CA GLU A 150 7.17 -3.20 6.97
C GLU A 150 8.47 -3.88 7.41
N SER A 151 9.63 -3.24 7.18
CA SER A 151 10.92 -3.77 7.65
C SER A 151 11.06 -3.79 9.18
N ILE A 152 10.44 -2.85 9.90
CA ILE A 152 10.41 -2.83 11.37
C ILE A 152 9.46 -3.92 11.87
N VAL A 153 8.28 -4.05 11.24
CA VAL A 153 7.29 -5.10 11.59
C VAL A 153 7.90 -6.49 11.40
N ALA A 154 8.60 -6.75 10.28
CA ALA A 154 9.33 -8.00 10.08
C ALA A 154 10.38 -8.26 11.17
N HIS A 155 11.10 -7.20 11.58
CA HIS A 155 12.16 -7.31 12.57
C HIS A 155 11.62 -7.61 13.98
N LEU A 156 10.53 -6.96 14.38
CA LEU A 156 9.94 -7.09 15.71
C LEU A 156 9.01 -8.30 15.88
N THR A 157 8.55 -8.90 14.77
CA THR A 157 7.55 -9.97 14.79
C THR A 157 8.19 -11.32 14.46
N LYS A 158 7.88 -12.33 15.29
CA LYS A 158 8.29 -13.73 15.06
C LYS A 158 7.77 -14.23 13.70
N PRO A 159 8.55 -15.02 12.93
CA PRO A 159 8.18 -15.46 11.58
C PRO A 159 6.76 -16.03 11.45
N TYR A 160 6.32 -16.84 12.42
CA TYR A 160 5.00 -17.47 12.45
C TYR A 160 3.84 -16.45 12.51
N ASN A 161 4.01 -15.33 13.21
CA ASN A 161 2.96 -14.30 13.39
C ASN A 161 3.02 -13.18 12.34
N ARG A 162 4.03 -13.15 11.45
CA ARG A 162 4.25 -12.03 10.52
C ARG A 162 3.09 -11.85 9.54
N GLY A 163 2.53 -12.95 9.05
CA GLY A 163 1.39 -12.93 8.11
C GLY A 163 0.20 -12.16 8.70
N ASP A 164 -0.20 -12.53 9.91
CA ASP A 164 -1.31 -11.90 10.64
C ASP A 164 -1.08 -10.40 10.87
N ILE A 165 0.13 -10.03 11.32
CA ILE A 165 0.44 -8.62 11.58
C ILE A 165 0.43 -7.81 10.28
N TYR A 166 0.96 -8.34 9.18
CA TYR A 166 0.89 -7.65 7.88
C TYR A 166 -0.53 -7.50 7.35
N ALA A 167 -1.39 -8.50 7.60
CA ALA A 167 -2.81 -8.42 7.26
C ALA A 167 -3.48 -7.28 8.05
N TRP A 168 -3.31 -7.23 9.38
CA TRP A 168 -3.86 -6.17 10.23
C TRP A 168 -3.30 -4.80 9.93
N TYR A 169 -1.99 -4.70 9.71
CA TYR A 169 -1.31 -3.48 9.26
C TYR A 169 -1.94 -2.96 7.96
N SER A 170 -2.18 -3.84 6.98
CA SER A 170 -2.83 -3.48 5.72
C SER A 170 -4.29 -3.05 5.91
N MET A 171 -5.08 -3.82 6.67
CA MET A 171 -6.48 -3.54 6.96
C MET A 171 -6.67 -2.19 7.67
N LEU A 172 -5.84 -1.89 8.68
CA LEU A 172 -5.87 -0.60 9.37
C LEU A 172 -5.52 0.56 8.43
N GLY A 173 -4.70 0.33 7.42
CA GLY A 173 -4.49 1.29 6.34
C GLY A 173 -5.79 1.61 5.59
N PHE A 174 -6.49 0.59 5.09
CA PHE A 174 -7.76 0.78 4.37
C PHE A 174 -8.83 1.43 5.25
N ALA A 175 -8.93 0.99 6.50
CA ALA A 175 -9.82 1.60 7.49
C ALA A 175 -9.50 3.08 7.70
N GLY A 176 -8.22 3.42 7.87
CA GLY A 176 -7.77 4.81 7.97
C GLY A 176 -8.20 5.64 6.78
N ALA A 177 -7.83 5.22 5.55
CA ALA A 177 -8.20 5.93 4.32
C ALA A 177 -9.71 6.12 4.17
N ALA A 178 -10.50 5.05 4.39
CA ALA A 178 -11.95 5.11 4.30
C ALA A 178 -12.53 6.08 5.33
N SER A 179 -12.11 5.98 6.60
CA SER A 179 -12.55 6.90 7.66
C SER A 179 -12.18 8.35 7.34
N GLY A 180 -10.99 8.59 6.79
CA GLY A 180 -10.55 9.91 6.36
C GLY A 180 -11.45 10.54 5.29
N LEU A 181 -11.88 9.74 4.30
CA LEU A 181 -12.80 10.15 3.23
C LEU A 181 -14.18 10.55 3.78
N VAL A 182 -14.80 9.68 4.60
CA VAL A 182 -16.14 9.95 5.14
C VAL A 182 -16.13 11.10 6.13
N CYS A 183 -15.16 11.16 7.04
CA CYS A 183 -15.03 12.27 7.99
C CYS A 183 -14.81 13.60 7.27
N CYS A 184 -13.92 13.62 6.28
CA CYS A 184 -13.66 14.83 5.50
C CYS A 184 -14.92 15.29 4.76
N GLY A 185 -15.63 14.38 4.09
CA GLY A 185 -16.84 14.71 3.35
C GLY A 185 -17.91 15.35 4.23
N TRP A 186 -18.23 14.74 5.37
CA TRP A 186 -19.24 15.27 6.29
C TRP A 186 -18.81 16.56 6.98
N ILE A 187 -17.53 16.70 7.35
CA ILE A 187 -17.01 17.96 7.92
C ILE A 187 -17.13 19.06 6.87
N LEU A 188 -16.70 18.80 5.63
CA LEU A 188 -16.74 19.78 4.55
C LEU A 188 -18.18 20.19 4.21
N GLN A 189 -19.10 19.23 4.17
CA GLN A 189 -20.52 19.51 3.98
C GLN A 189 -21.10 20.34 5.14
N HIS A 190 -20.73 20.04 6.39
CA HIS A 190 -21.19 20.81 7.54
C HIS A 190 -20.67 22.27 7.50
N LEU A 191 -19.39 22.47 7.17
CA LEU A 191 -18.80 23.80 7.04
C LEU A 191 -19.47 24.62 5.93
N THR A 192 -19.69 24.02 4.76
CA THR A 192 -20.25 24.71 3.59
C THR A 192 -21.76 24.91 3.67
N GLN A 193 -22.54 23.89 4.07
CA GLN A 193 -24.00 23.95 4.09
C GLN A 193 -24.57 24.49 5.40
N SER A 194 -24.06 24.07 6.57
CA SER A 194 -24.64 24.48 7.87
C SER A 194 -24.01 25.75 8.41
N ARG A 195 -22.70 25.96 8.20
CA ARG A 195 -21.98 27.14 8.69
C ARG A 195 -21.79 28.21 7.62
N HIS A 196 -22.20 27.94 6.38
CA HIS A 196 -22.10 28.84 5.23
C HIS A 196 -20.70 29.41 5.02
N TRP A 197 -19.67 28.60 5.28
CA TRP A 197 -18.30 28.99 4.99
C TRP A 197 -18.04 28.96 3.49
N ASP A 198 -17.23 29.91 3.03
CA ASP A 198 -16.69 29.88 1.68
C ASP A 198 -15.88 28.59 1.45
N ILE A 199 -15.80 28.17 0.18
CA ILE A 199 -15.21 26.88 -0.18
C ILE A 199 -13.71 26.81 0.13
N ILE A 200 -12.96 27.89 -0.12
CA ILE A 200 -11.50 27.95 0.11
C ILE A 200 -11.16 27.85 1.61
N PRO A 201 -11.74 28.67 2.52
CA PRO A 201 -11.56 28.48 3.97
C PRO A 201 -11.95 27.09 4.45
N SER A 202 -13.00 26.49 3.88
CA SER A 202 -13.43 25.14 4.24
C SER A 202 -12.37 24.10 3.88
N TYR A 203 -11.78 24.17 2.67
CA TYR A 203 -10.65 23.32 2.31
C TYR A 203 -9.41 23.56 3.18
N ARG A 204 -9.09 24.81 3.50
CA ARG A 204 -7.97 25.14 4.40
C ARG A 204 -8.15 24.58 5.81
N ALA A 205 -9.39 24.54 6.32
CA ALA A 205 -9.69 23.90 7.60
C ALA A 205 -9.41 22.38 7.57
N ILE A 206 -9.70 21.71 6.46
CA ILE A 206 -9.33 20.29 6.28
C ILE A 206 -7.80 20.12 6.33
N TYR A 207 -7.02 21.01 5.72
CA TYR A 207 -5.56 20.94 5.77
C TYR A 207 -4.96 21.30 7.13
N PHE A 208 -5.60 22.16 7.93
CA PHE A 208 -5.26 22.29 9.36
C PHE A 208 -5.53 20.99 10.12
N GLY A 209 -6.65 20.33 9.85
CA GLY A 209 -6.94 18.99 10.39
C GLY A 209 -5.88 17.97 9.99
N TYR A 210 -5.46 17.97 8.72
CA TYR A 210 -4.36 17.15 8.21
C TYR A 210 -3.06 17.38 8.99
N ALA A 211 -2.69 18.65 9.26
CA ALA A 211 -1.52 18.98 10.06
C ALA A 211 -1.64 18.49 11.51
N ALA A 212 -2.81 18.62 12.14
CA ALA A 212 -3.06 18.10 13.48
C ALA A 212 -2.91 16.56 13.55
N ILE A 213 -3.40 15.85 12.53
CA ILE A 213 -3.23 14.39 12.39
C ILE A 213 -1.75 14.05 12.17
N GLY A 214 -1.02 14.85 11.38
CA GLY A 214 0.43 14.74 11.24
C GLY A 214 1.17 14.91 12.58
N ALA A 215 0.72 15.84 13.43
CA ALA A 215 1.30 16.07 14.74
C ALA A 215 1.04 14.89 15.69
N LEU A 216 -0.17 14.31 15.64
CA LEU A 216 -0.47 13.05 16.33
C LEU A 216 0.47 11.93 15.87
N LYS A 217 0.66 11.77 14.55
CA LYS A 217 1.60 10.79 14.00
C LYS A 217 3.04 11.04 14.47
N LEU A 218 3.46 12.30 14.57
CA LEU A 218 4.79 12.67 15.09
C LEU A 218 4.94 12.25 16.54
N VAL A 219 3.96 12.52 17.39
CA VAL A 219 3.94 12.04 18.79
C VAL A 219 4.05 10.52 18.83
N LEU A 220 3.26 9.78 18.05
CA LEU A 220 3.36 8.32 17.97
C LEU A 220 4.73 7.85 17.52
N SER A 221 5.40 8.59 16.62
CA SER A 221 6.75 8.26 16.13
C SER A 221 7.82 8.48 17.19
N LEU A 222 7.65 9.50 18.02
CA LEU A 222 8.54 9.79 19.14
C LEU A 222 8.39 8.76 20.28
N LEU A 223 7.21 8.17 20.44
CA LEU A 223 6.93 7.13 21.43
C LEU A 223 7.53 5.75 21.09
N LEU A 224 7.94 5.52 19.84
CA LEU A 224 8.61 4.27 19.45
C LEU A 224 9.89 4.07 20.26
N THR A 225 10.13 2.84 20.73
CA THR A 225 11.34 2.54 21.50
C THR A 225 12.56 2.37 20.61
N ARG A 226 13.77 2.32 21.19
CA ARG A 226 15.01 2.04 20.42
C ARG A 226 15.06 0.61 19.83
N LEU A 227 14.10 -0.26 20.17
CA LEU A 227 14.02 -1.62 19.62
C LEU A 227 13.68 -1.63 18.13
N VAL A 228 13.15 -0.53 17.59
CA VAL A 228 12.87 -0.40 16.15
C VAL A 228 14.13 -0.22 15.31
N GLU A 229 15.26 0.14 15.93
CA GLU A 229 16.53 0.36 15.24
C GLU A 229 17.20 -0.95 14.83
N SER A 230 17.96 -0.92 13.74
CA SER A 230 18.68 -2.10 13.27
C SER A 230 19.80 -2.51 14.24
N GLU A 231 20.10 -3.81 14.28
CA GLU A 231 21.10 -4.38 15.19
C GLU A 231 22.49 -3.73 15.05
N LYS A 232 22.88 -3.35 13.82
CA LYS A 232 24.12 -2.62 13.53
C LYS A 232 24.17 -1.21 14.14
N ILE A 233 23.05 -0.47 14.11
CA ILE A 233 22.96 0.87 14.72
C ILE A 233 22.93 0.74 16.24
N ARG A 234 22.26 -0.29 16.76
CA ARG A 234 22.21 -0.58 18.19
C ARG A 234 23.59 -0.97 18.75
N GLN A 235 24.38 -1.73 17.99
CA GLN A 235 25.78 -2.04 18.32
C GLN A 235 26.64 -0.77 18.37
N ARG A 236 26.61 0.09 17.33
CA ARG A 236 27.33 1.39 17.34
C ARG A 236 26.89 2.32 18.48
N ALA A 237 25.60 2.37 18.78
CA ALA A 237 25.08 3.20 19.86
C ALA A 237 25.48 2.69 21.25
N ASN A 238 25.58 1.37 21.42
CA ASN A 238 26.07 0.75 22.65
C ASN A 238 27.60 0.87 22.79
N GLU A 239 28.35 0.76 21.69
CA GLU A 239 29.80 1.03 21.63
C GLU A 239 30.13 2.48 22.02
N GLY A 240 29.24 3.44 21.71
CA GLY A 240 29.38 4.83 22.15
C GLY A 240 29.13 5.07 23.65
N GLN A 241 28.62 4.08 24.40
CA GLN A 241 28.29 4.20 25.83
C GLN A 241 29.17 3.33 26.75
N GLY A 242 29.90 2.36 26.20
CA GLY A 242 30.76 1.45 26.98
C GLY A 242 32.23 1.55 26.55
N GLU A 243 32.99 2.33 27.31
CA GLU A 243 34.45 2.28 27.54
C GLU A 243 35.43 2.12 26.36
N ALA A 244 36.47 2.95 26.42
CA ALA A 244 37.69 2.85 25.65
C ALA A 244 38.41 1.50 25.87
N ALA A 245 38.05 0.48 25.09
CA ALA A 245 38.87 -0.72 24.92
C ALA A 245 39.71 -0.55 23.63
N PRO A 246 41.05 -0.70 23.69
CA PRO A 246 41.88 -0.58 22.50
C PRO A 246 41.62 -1.80 21.60
N LEU A 247 41.12 -1.55 20.39
CA LEU A 247 40.97 -2.54 19.32
C LEU A 247 42.35 -3.00 18.84
N LEU A 248 42.95 -3.96 19.56
CA LEU A 248 44.06 -4.78 19.09
C LEU A 248 43.49 -6.06 18.47
N ASN A 249 42.90 -5.94 17.29
CA ASN A 249 43.04 -6.96 16.26
C ASN A 249 42.64 -6.41 14.90
N GLY A 250 43.64 -6.36 14.03
CA GLY A 250 43.52 -5.93 12.65
C GLY A 250 42.70 -6.90 11.83
N SER A 251 41.53 -6.45 11.42
CA SER A 251 41.03 -6.67 10.08
C SER A 251 40.25 -5.42 9.70
N THR A 252 40.96 -4.42 9.18
CA THR A 252 40.35 -3.38 8.36
C THR A 252 39.78 -4.07 7.12
N GLU A 253 38.57 -4.62 7.24
CA GLU A 253 37.69 -4.70 6.09
C GLU A 253 37.37 -3.24 5.74
N GLU A 254 38.11 -2.71 4.76
CA GLU A 254 37.72 -1.48 4.11
C GLU A 254 36.23 -1.61 3.73
N PRO A 255 35.38 -0.60 3.98
CA PRO A 255 34.02 -0.62 3.50
C PRO A 255 34.13 -0.67 1.97
N ALA A 256 33.87 -1.86 1.40
CA ALA A 256 33.91 -2.05 -0.03
C ALA A 256 33.09 -0.93 -0.65
N LYS A 257 33.75 -0.07 -1.44
CA LYS A 257 33.11 1.01 -2.18
C LYS A 257 32.09 0.38 -3.12
N ARG A 258 30.88 0.15 -2.61
CA ARG A 258 29.75 -0.40 -3.35
C ARG A 258 29.34 0.68 -4.33
N GLY A 259 29.95 0.64 -5.52
CA GLY A 259 29.56 1.51 -6.62
C GLY A 259 28.09 1.29 -6.98
N ILE A 260 27.49 2.26 -7.67
CA ILE A 260 26.09 2.20 -8.16
C ILE A 260 25.81 0.90 -8.93
N ARG A 261 26.83 0.28 -9.54
CA ARG A 261 26.74 -1.02 -10.21
C ARG A 261 26.58 -2.24 -9.29
N SER A 262 26.96 -2.17 -8.02
CA SER A 262 26.70 -3.23 -7.02
C SER A 262 25.28 -3.17 -6.43
N LEU A 263 24.52 -2.11 -6.73
CA LEU A 263 23.08 -2.03 -6.47
C LEU A 263 22.26 -2.66 -7.60
N LEU A 264 22.89 -2.98 -8.75
CA LEU A 264 22.22 -3.68 -9.83
C LEU A 264 22.05 -5.15 -9.43
N PRO A 265 20.82 -5.67 -9.48
CA PRO A 265 20.54 -7.07 -9.18
C PRO A 265 21.38 -8.04 -9.99
N HIS A 266 21.89 -9.09 -9.34
CA HIS A 266 22.37 -10.26 -10.05
C HIS A 266 21.14 -11.10 -10.43
N ILE A 267 20.59 -10.85 -11.63
CA ILE A 267 19.48 -11.62 -12.20
C ILE A 267 20.09 -12.64 -13.17
N SER A 268 19.77 -13.91 -12.97
CA SER A 268 20.14 -15.01 -13.85
C SER A 268 19.66 -14.74 -15.27
N LYS A 269 20.46 -15.12 -16.27
CA LYS A 269 20.14 -14.91 -17.69
C LYS A 269 18.81 -15.55 -18.09
N ASP A 270 18.40 -16.61 -17.40
CA ASP A 270 17.13 -17.32 -17.65
C ASP A 270 15.91 -16.58 -17.07
N SER A 271 16.10 -15.79 -16.01
CA SER A 271 15.05 -14.98 -15.36
C SER A 271 14.80 -13.64 -16.08
N VAL A 272 15.79 -13.12 -16.81
CA VAL A 272 15.71 -11.79 -17.46
C VAL A 272 14.47 -11.62 -18.36
N PRO A 273 14.11 -12.54 -19.27
CA PRO A 273 12.94 -12.37 -20.14
C PRO A 273 11.62 -12.33 -19.36
N VAL A 274 11.54 -13.12 -18.27
CA VAL A 274 10.37 -13.15 -17.38
C VAL A 274 10.24 -11.81 -16.65
N VAL A 275 11.35 -11.30 -16.10
CA VAL A 275 11.37 -10.03 -15.37
C VAL A 275 11.01 -8.87 -16.30
N ILE A 276 11.51 -8.84 -17.54
CA ILE A 276 11.16 -7.81 -18.52
C ILE A 276 9.66 -7.83 -18.83
N ASN A 277 9.10 -9.00 -19.12
CA ASN A 277 7.66 -9.14 -19.40
C ASN A 277 6.80 -8.70 -18.20
N LEU A 278 7.18 -9.08 -16.97
CA LEU A 278 6.50 -8.63 -15.75
C LEU A 278 6.59 -7.12 -15.57
N CYS A 279 7.77 -6.53 -15.80
CA CYS A 279 7.95 -5.08 -15.68
C CYS A 279 7.10 -4.32 -16.71
N LEU A 280 7.04 -4.77 -17.96
CA LEU A 280 6.22 -4.16 -19.00
C LEU A 280 4.72 -4.24 -18.67
N LEU A 281 4.24 -5.40 -18.25
CA LEU A 281 2.85 -5.60 -17.84
C LEU A 281 2.50 -4.74 -16.61
N PHE A 282 3.36 -4.70 -15.60
CA PHE A 282 3.14 -3.88 -14.41
C PHE A 282 3.24 -2.37 -14.68
N ALA A 283 4.09 -1.95 -15.61
CA ALA A 283 4.13 -0.57 -16.10
C ALA A 283 2.77 -0.19 -16.72
N LEU A 284 2.22 -1.08 -17.56
CA LEU A 284 0.93 -0.88 -18.22
C LEU A 284 -0.23 -0.79 -17.22
N ASP A 285 -0.32 -1.72 -16.26
CA ASP A 285 -1.32 -1.70 -15.18
C ASP A 285 -1.23 -0.41 -14.34
N SER A 286 0.00 0.01 -14.02
CA SER A 286 0.22 1.18 -13.18
C SER A 286 -0.04 2.48 -13.92
N PHE A 287 0.34 2.58 -15.19
CA PHE A 287 -0.02 3.70 -16.06
C PHE A 287 -1.54 3.81 -16.22
N ALA A 288 -2.22 2.70 -16.48
CA ALA A 288 -3.67 2.67 -16.53
C ALA A 288 -4.29 3.16 -15.21
N SER A 289 -3.78 2.69 -14.07
CA SER A 289 -4.21 3.15 -12.74
C SER A 289 -3.94 4.63 -12.51
N GLY A 290 -2.84 5.15 -13.06
CA GLY A 290 -2.49 6.57 -13.04
C GLY A 290 -3.42 7.46 -13.85
N LEU A 291 -4.15 6.93 -14.85
CA LEU A 291 -5.14 7.72 -15.60
C LEU A 291 -6.39 8.04 -14.75
N THR A 292 -6.73 7.19 -13.79
CA THR A 292 -7.89 7.41 -12.91
C THR A 292 -7.49 7.25 -11.45
N PRO A 293 -6.59 8.11 -10.91
CA PRO A 293 -6.29 8.13 -9.50
C PRO A 293 -7.55 8.55 -8.73
N MET A 294 -7.64 8.14 -7.47
CA MET A 294 -8.84 8.32 -6.67
C MET A 294 -9.32 9.78 -6.64
N SER A 295 -8.41 10.74 -6.48
CA SER A 295 -8.71 12.18 -6.51
C SER A 295 -9.39 12.64 -7.80
N TRP A 296 -8.96 12.17 -8.98
CA TRP A 296 -9.62 12.46 -10.25
C TRP A 296 -11.00 11.79 -10.35
N ILE A 297 -11.17 10.56 -9.84
CA ILE A 297 -12.48 9.89 -9.81
C ILE A 297 -13.45 10.65 -8.92
N THR A 298 -13.02 11.04 -7.72
CA THR A 298 -13.81 11.83 -6.77
C THR A 298 -14.26 13.13 -7.41
N TYR A 299 -13.32 13.89 -7.98
CA TYR A 299 -13.61 15.15 -8.61
C TYR A 299 -14.49 15.01 -9.88
N TYR A 300 -14.31 13.97 -10.68
CA TYR A 300 -15.17 13.70 -11.84
C TYR A 300 -16.63 13.51 -11.42
N ILE A 301 -16.87 12.67 -10.42
CA ILE A 301 -18.22 12.37 -9.94
C ILE A 301 -18.85 13.64 -9.34
N GLN A 302 -18.08 14.37 -8.53
CA GLN A 302 -18.54 15.62 -7.94
C GLN A 302 -18.91 16.65 -9.01
N SER A 303 -18.01 16.93 -9.96
CA SER A 303 -18.21 17.96 -10.98
C SER A 303 -19.31 17.58 -11.99
N LYS A 304 -19.51 16.29 -12.28
CA LYS A 304 -20.54 15.83 -13.23
C LYS A 304 -21.94 15.80 -12.63
N PHE A 305 -22.08 15.36 -11.38
CA PHE A 305 -23.38 15.08 -10.76
C PHE A 305 -23.76 16.04 -9.63
N ASN A 306 -22.86 16.98 -9.26
CA ASN A 306 -23.06 17.96 -8.19
C ASN A 306 -23.48 17.32 -6.86
N ILE A 307 -22.86 16.19 -6.53
CA ILE A 307 -23.13 15.44 -5.29
C ILE A 307 -22.56 16.20 -4.10
N GLU A 308 -23.29 16.18 -2.98
CA GLU A 308 -22.81 16.71 -1.71
C GLU A 308 -21.58 15.96 -1.19
N GLU A 309 -20.67 16.70 -0.56
CA GLU A 309 -19.37 16.19 -0.12
C GLU A 309 -19.47 15.03 0.90
N GLY A 310 -20.46 15.06 1.80
CA GLY A 310 -20.69 14.00 2.78
C GLY A 310 -21.15 12.69 2.13
N VAL A 311 -22.04 12.79 1.14
CA VAL A 311 -22.48 11.63 0.35
C VAL A 311 -21.31 11.08 -0.45
N LEU A 312 -20.50 11.94 -1.07
CA LEU A 312 -19.31 11.56 -1.82
C LEU A 312 -18.29 10.82 -0.94
N GLY A 313 -17.99 11.37 0.25
CA GLY A 313 -17.13 10.72 1.24
C GLY A 313 -17.67 9.34 1.68
N THR A 314 -18.98 9.22 1.83
CA THR A 314 -19.65 7.95 2.18
C THR A 314 -19.54 6.90 1.06
N ILE A 315 -19.71 7.31 -0.20
CA ILE A 315 -19.55 6.42 -1.37
C ILE A 315 -18.14 5.84 -1.43
N PHE A 316 -17.10 6.68 -1.27
CA PHE A 316 -15.71 6.21 -1.30
C PHE A 316 -15.33 5.42 -0.05
N PHE A 317 -15.93 5.70 1.11
CA PHE A 317 -15.82 4.83 2.29
C PHE A 317 -16.33 3.42 1.99
N VAL A 318 -17.56 3.30 1.47
CA VAL A 318 -18.14 1.99 1.10
C VAL A 318 -17.28 1.29 0.06
N SER A 319 -16.80 2.03 -0.96
CA SER A 319 -15.90 1.50 -1.99
C SER A 319 -14.62 0.91 -1.40
N GLN A 320 -13.99 1.61 -0.43
CA GLN A 320 -12.77 1.14 0.23
C GLN A 320 -13.02 -0.09 1.13
N MET A 321 -14.16 -0.14 1.83
CA MET A 321 -14.53 -1.31 2.64
C MET A 321 -14.81 -2.54 1.77
N LEU A 322 -15.45 -2.33 0.63
CA LEU A 322 -15.73 -3.38 -0.33
C LEU A 322 -14.42 -3.92 -0.92
N ALA A 323 -13.50 -3.03 -1.33
CA ALA A 323 -12.16 -3.39 -1.79
C ALA A 323 -11.38 -4.20 -0.74
N ALA A 324 -11.39 -3.77 0.52
CA ALA A 324 -10.71 -4.47 1.61
C ALA A 324 -11.27 -5.88 1.86
N THR A 325 -12.59 -6.03 1.83
CA THR A 325 -13.26 -7.34 2.00
C THR A 325 -12.90 -8.29 0.86
N SER A 326 -12.88 -7.78 -0.37
CA SER A 326 -12.55 -8.57 -1.56
C SER A 326 -11.12 -9.11 -1.57
N MET A 327 -10.16 -8.42 -0.91
CA MET A 327 -8.80 -8.94 -0.76
C MET A 327 -8.75 -10.26 0.03
N ILE A 328 -9.63 -10.44 1.02
CA ILE A 328 -9.70 -11.68 1.81
C ILE A 328 -10.25 -12.81 0.92
N VAL A 329 -11.32 -12.51 0.17
CA VAL A 329 -11.97 -13.45 -0.75
C VAL A 329 -10.99 -13.93 -1.84
N ALA A 330 -10.11 -13.04 -2.33
CA ALA A 330 -9.12 -13.34 -3.36
C ALA A 330 -8.21 -14.53 -3.03
N SER A 331 -7.75 -14.64 -1.78
CA SER A 331 -6.89 -15.77 -1.35
C SER A 331 -7.63 -17.11 -1.47
N SER A 332 -8.92 -17.14 -1.13
CA SER A 332 -9.74 -18.35 -1.29
C SER A 332 -9.97 -18.71 -2.75
N LEU A 333 -10.13 -17.73 -3.65
CA LEU A 333 -10.29 -17.99 -5.08
C LEU A 333 -9.00 -18.51 -5.70
N ALA A 334 -7.85 -17.93 -5.34
CA ALA A 334 -6.54 -18.35 -5.83
C ALA A 334 -6.23 -19.82 -5.53
N LYS A 335 -6.57 -20.29 -4.32
CA LYS A 335 -6.43 -21.71 -3.95
C LYS A 335 -7.27 -22.65 -4.81
N ARG A 336 -8.38 -22.17 -5.39
CA ARG A 336 -9.32 -22.99 -6.18
C ARG A 336 -9.04 -22.93 -7.68
N PHE A 337 -8.64 -21.76 -8.19
CA PHE A 337 -8.55 -21.50 -9.62
C PHE A 337 -7.11 -21.24 -10.12
N GLY A 338 -6.12 -21.17 -9.23
CA GLY A 338 -4.76 -20.72 -9.54
C GLY A 338 -4.63 -19.20 -9.44
N ASN A 339 -3.40 -18.68 -9.30
CA ASN A 339 -3.19 -17.25 -9.06
C ASN A 339 -3.40 -16.42 -10.33
N VAL A 340 -2.85 -16.82 -11.48
CA VAL A 340 -3.00 -16.05 -12.74
C VAL A 340 -4.47 -15.98 -13.14
N ASN A 341 -5.19 -17.11 -13.10
CA ASN A 341 -6.61 -17.14 -13.43
C ASN A 341 -7.41 -16.24 -12.48
N THR A 342 -7.16 -16.33 -11.17
CA THR A 342 -7.87 -15.50 -10.19
C THR A 342 -7.61 -14.01 -10.41
N MET A 343 -6.37 -13.61 -10.71
CA MET A 343 -6.04 -12.23 -11.06
C MET A 343 -6.85 -11.78 -12.28
N VAL A 344 -6.78 -12.52 -13.39
CA VAL A 344 -7.38 -12.13 -14.67
C VAL A 344 -8.91 -12.12 -14.62
N PHE A 345 -9.54 -13.15 -14.06
CA PHE A 345 -11.01 -13.25 -14.04
C PHE A 345 -11.67 -12.25 -13.07
N THR A 346 -10.92 -11.69 -12.12
CA THR A 346 -11.41 -10.63 -11.23
C THR A 346 -11.07 -9.23 -11.76
N HIS A 347 -9.89 -9.03 -12.33
CA HIS A 347 -9.52 -7.73 -12.92
C HIS A 347 -10.24 -7.43 -14.22
N LEU A 348 -10.45 -8.40 -15.11
CA LEU A 348 -11.02 -8.12 -16.43
C LEU A 348 -12.43 -7.50 -16.36
N PRO A 349 -13.39 -8.01 -15.56
CA PRO A 349 -14.67 -7.34 -15.43
C PRO A 349 -14.57 -6.03 -14.61
N SER A 350 -13.63 -5.92 -13.63
CA SER A 350 -13.33 -4.64 -12.98
C SER A 350 -12.87 -3.58 -14.00
N ALA A 351 -12.03 -3.96 -14.95
CA ALA A 351 -11.53 -3.09 -16.02
C ALA A 351 -12.67 -2.62 -16.93
N ILE A 352 -13.63 -3.50 -17.24
CA ILE A 352 -14.85 -3.15 -17.98
C ILE A 352 -15.68 -2.13 -17.16
N PHE A 353 -15.99 -2.42 -15.90
CA PHE A 353 -16.77 -1.49 -15.07
C PHE A 353 -16.08 -0.14 -14.94
N ARG A 354 -14.76 -0.11 -14.77
CA ARG A 354 -13.98 1.13 -14.78
C ARG A 354 -14.12 1.90 -16.09
N ALA A 355 -14.00 1.24 -17.25
CA ALA A 355 -14.21 1.90 -18.54
C ALA A 355 -15.60 2.52 -18.67
N LEU A 356 -16.60 1.87 -18.08
CA LEU A 356 -17.99 2.31 -18.13
C LEU A 356 -18.31 3.45 -17.15
N ILE A 357 -17.51 3.74 -16.12
CA ILE A 357 -17.81 4.82 -15.13
C ILE A 357 -18.10 6.17 -15.82
N GLY A 358 -17.35 6.49 -16.86
CA GLY A 358 -17.42 7.80 -17.54
C GLY A 358 -18.59 7.97 -18.53
N ILE A 359 -19.28 6.88 -18.90
CA ILE A 359 -20.24 6.87 -20.02
C ILE A 359 -21.67 7.24 -19.59
N PRO A 360 -22.27 6.65 -18.54
CA PRO A 360 -23.63 6.95 -18.13
C PRO A 360 -23.82 8.41 -17.72
N ASN A 361 -25.00 8.94 -18.01
CA ASN A 361 -25.47 10.22 -17.49
C ASN A 361 -26.34 10.07 -16.23
N ASP A 362 -26.61 8.83 -15.82
CA ASP A 362 -27.34 8.51 -14.60
C ASP A 362 -26.36 8.22 -13.46
N ILE A 363 -26.56 8.90 -12.33
CA ILE A 363 -25.71 8.78 -11.13
C ILE A 363 -25.72 7.36 -10.57
N HIS A 364 -26.88 6.71 -10.49
CA HIS A 364 -27.01 5.39 -9.88
C HIS A 364 -26.26 4.34 -10.69
N ILE A 365 -26.30 4.44 -12.03
CA ILE A 365 -25.54 3.55 -12.92
C ILE A 365 -24.02 3.80 -12.78
N THR A 366 -23.59 5.07 -12.73
CA THR A 366 -22.16 5.39 -12.51
C THR A 366 -21.68 4.87 -11.15
N LEU A 367 -22.47 5.02 -10.09
CA LEU A 367 -22.14 4.51 -8.76
C LEU A 367 -22.16 2.98 -8.70
N LEU A 368 -23.09 2.33 -9.42
CA LEU A 368 -23.10 0.88 -9.55
C LEU A 368 -21.79 0.38 -10.19
N PHE A 369 -21.35 0.99 -11.30
CA PHE A 369 -20.06 0.64 -11.92
C PHE A 369 -18.87 0.95 -11.02
N LEU A 370 -18.90 2.05 -10.27
CA LEU A 370 -17.85 2.38 -9.30
C LEU A 370 -17.73 1.30 -8.21
N LEU A 371 -18.86 0.89 -7.62
CA LEU A 371 -18.92 -0.11 -6.55
C LEU A 371 -18.56 -1.51 -7.06
N LEU A 372 -19.07 -1.90 -8.24
CA LEU A 372 -18.68 -3.16 -8.88
C LEU A 372 -17.19 -3.17 -9.26
N ASN A 373 -16.64 -2.05 -9.74
CA ASN A 373 -15.20 -1.95 -9.92
C ASN A 373 -14.46 -2.12 -8.58
N ALA A 374 -14.89 -1.44 -7.51
CA ALA A 374 -14.23 -1.48 -6.21
C ALA A 374 -14.22 -2.89 -5.59
N SER A 375 -15.28 -3.69 -5.77
CA SER A 375 -15.36 -5.05 -5.26
C SER A 375 -14.42 -6.04 -5.94
N MET A 376 -13.88 -5.71 -7.11
CA MET A 376 -13.15 -6.67 -7.94
C MET A 376 -11.71 -6.24 -8.19
N GLN A 377 -11.45 -4.93 -8.21
CA GLN A 377 -10.13 -4.38 -8.54
C GLN A 377 -9.03 -4.78 -7.54
N SER A 378 -9.34 -5.01 -6.27
CA SER A 378 -8.31 -5.30 -5.25
C SER A 378 -8.04 -6.79 -5.08
N MET A 379 -8.71 -7.66 -5.86
CA MET A 379 -8.64 -9.12 -5.75
C MET A 379 -7.37 -9.74 -6.35
N ASP A 380 -6.43 -8.93 -6.83
CA ASP A 380 -5.15 -9.37 -7.37
C ASP A 380 -4.00 -9.26 -6.36
N THR A 381 -4.19 -8.56 -5.23
CA THR A 381 -3.10 -8.22 -4.30
C THR A 381 -2.40 -9.47 -3.74
N ALA A 382 -3.16 -10.41 -3.17
CA ALA A 382 -2.60 -11.65 -2.61
C ALA A 382 -2.17 -12.65 -3.71
N PRO A 383 -2.98 -12.93 -4.75
CA PRO A 383 -2.58 -13.83 -5.83
C PRO A 383 -1.32 -13.37 -6.58
N ARG A 384 -1.17 -12.07 -6.84
CA ARG A 384 0.04 -11.51 -7.49
C ARG A 384 1.30 -11.77 -6.67
N ALA A 385 1.23 -11.60 -5.36
CA ALA A 385 2.37 -11.86 -4.48
C ALA A 385 2.77 -13.35 -4.49
N ALA A 386 1.78 -14.26 -4.43
CA ALA A 386 2.01 -15.70 -4.52
C ALA A 386 2.58 -16.12 -5.89
N PHE A 387 2.01 -15.59 -6.97
CA PHE A 387 2.46 -15.83 -8.33
C PHE A 387 3.91 -15.39 -8.56
N LEU A 388 4.27 -14.18 -8.11
CA LEU A 388 5.66 -13.69 -8.21
C LEU A 388 6.62 -14.55 -7.39
N ALA A 389 6.19 -15.03 -6.22
CA ALA A 389 7.00 -15.94 -5.43
C ALA A 389 7.24 -17.29 -6.15
N MET A 390 6.25 -17.79 -6.90
CA MET A 390 6.41 -19.02 -7.69
C MET A 390 7.34 -18.86 -8.89
N ILE A 391 7.26 -17.72 -9.58
CA ILE A 391 7.98 -17.54 -10.85
C ILE A 391 9.42 -17.03 -10.65
N VAL A 392 9.67 -16.25 -9.60
CA VAL A 392 10.97 -15.62 -9.35
C VAL A 392 11.76 -16.40 -8.31
N LEU A 393 13.05 -16.64 -8.59
CA LEU A 393 13.97 -17.32 -7.70
C LEU A 393 14.10 -16.58 -6.35
N PRO A 394 14.16 -17.29 -5.20
CA PRO A 394 14.23 -16.68 -3.87
C PRO A 394 15.30 -15.58 -3.73
N GLU A 395 16.46 -15.78 -4.34
CA GLU A 395 17.61 -14.88 -4.30
C GLU A 395 17.37 -13.58 -5.09
N GLU A 396 16.50 -13.63 -6.10
CA GLU A 396 16.22 -12.53 -7.03
C GLU A 396 14.93 -11.76 -6.66
N ARG A 397 14.05 -12.33 -5.83
CA ARG A 397 12.72 -11.78 -5.51
C ARG A 397 12.76 -10.32 -5.07
N THR A 398 13.62 -9.99 -4.10
CA THR A 398 13.72 -8.62 -3.56
C THR A 398 14.11 -7.62 -4.66
N ALA A 399 15.08 -7.99 -5.49
CA ALA A 399 15.55 -7.17 -6.60
C ALA A 399 14.48 -6.96 -7.68
N VAL A 400 13.79 -8.05 -8.07
CA VAL A 400 12.73 -7.99 -9.07
C VAL A 400 11.54 -7.18 -8.56
N MET A 401 11.13 -7.37 -7.30
CA MET A 401 10.06 -6.60 -6.68
C MET A 401 10.42 -5.12 -6.55
N GLY A 402 11.66 -4.79 -6.18
CA GLY A 402 12.16 -3.42 -6.13
C GLY A 402 12.12 -2.75 -7.50
N THR A 403 12.64 -3.42 -8.52
CA THR A 403 12.64 -2.93 -9.91
C THR A 403 11.22 -2.75 -10.43
N ALA A 404 10.35 -3.73 -10.22
CA ALA A 404 8.94 -3.67 -10.58
C ALA A 404 8.24 -2.47 -9.93
N ASN A 405 8.45 -2.23 -8.64
CA ASN A 405 7.82 -1.09 -7.96
C ASN A 405 8.29 0.27 -8.50
N VAL A 406 9.57 0.41 -8.85
CA VAL A 406 10.08 1.62 -9.50
C VAL A 406 9.41 1.82 -10.86
N VAL A 407 9.37 0.78 -11.69
CA VAL A 407 8.71 0.81 -13.01
C VAL A 407 7.22 1.15 -12.89
N LYS A 408 6.52 0.53 -11.93
CA LYS A 408 5.11 0.82 -11.62
C LYS A 408 4.91 2.29 -11.27
N THR A 409 5.75 2.83 -10.41
CA THR A 409 5.59 4.22 -9.95
C THR A 409 5.86 5.22 -11.07
N ILE A 410 6.90 4.99 -11.88
CA ILE A 410 7.17 5.80 -13.08
C ILE A 410 5.99 5.73 -14.05
N GLY A 411 5.49 4.51 -14.33
CA GLY A 411 4.33 4.32 -15.20
C GLY A 411 3.10 5.05 -14.68
N GLN A 412 2.81 4.95 -13.38
CA GLN A 412 1.67 5.63 -12.76
C GLN A 412 1.78 7.16 -12.80
N SER A 413 2.99 7.71 -12.69
CA SER A 413 3.20 9.15 -12.59
C SER A 413 2.73 9.95 -13.80
N LEU A 414 2.76 9.37 -15.01
CA LEU A 414 2.36 10.07 -16.24
C LEU A 414 0.84 10.18 -16.42
N GLY A 415 0.07 9.32 -15.77
CA GLY A 415 -1.37 9.24 -15.97
C GLY A 415 -2.14 10.50 -15.55
N PRO A 416 -1.90 11.09 -14.36
CA PRO A 416 -2.67 12.26 -13.91
C PRO A 416 -2.55 13.48 -14.83
N LEU A 417 -1.37 13.72 -15.42
CA LEU A 417 -1.16 14.77 -16.41
C LEU A 417 -2.04 14.59 -17.66
N LEU A 418 -2.07 13.37 -18.21
CA LEU A 418 -2.92 13.06 -19.37
C LEU A 418 -4.40 13.23 -19.04
N THR A 419 -4.81 12.80 -17.85
CA THR A 419 -6.19 12.96 -17.40
C THR A 419 -6.56 14.42 -17.20
N GLY A 420 -5.66 15.23 -16.63
CA GLY A 420 -5.85 16.68 -16.51
C GLY A 420 -6.03 17.35 -17.87
N PHE A 421 -5.18 17.01 -18.84
CA PHE A 421 -5.27 17.50 -20.22
C PHE A 421 -6.59 17.10 -20.91
N LEU A 422 -7.04 15.86 -20.73
CA LEU A 422 -8.33 15.40 -21.25
C LEU A 422 -9.50 16.11 -20.55
N ALA A 423 -9.40 16.34 -19.24
CA ALA A 423 -10.44 16.98 -18.45
C ALA A 423 -10.65 18.45 -18.86
N ASP A 424 -9.58 19.21 -19.14
CA ASP A 424 -9.69 20.58 -19.67
C ASP A 424 -10.42 20.63 -21.02
N ARG A 425 -10.25 19.60 -21.85
CA ARG A 425 -10.92 19.48 -23.16
C ARG A 425 -12.32 18.88 -23.09
N LYS A 426 -12.89 18.72 -21.89
CA LYS A 426 -14.20 18.06 -21.65
C LYS A 426 -14.25 16.60 -22.10
N LEU A 427 -13.10 15.94 -22.21
CA LEU A 427 -12.94 14.54 -22.61
C LEU A 427 -12.58 13.63 -21.43
N PHE A 428 -12.99 14.00 -20.21
CA PHE A 428 -12.62 13.27 -18.99
C PHE A 428 -13.07 11.80 -19.03
N TRP A 429 -14.23 11.50 -19.62
CA TRP A 429 -14.72 10.12 -19.77
C TRP A 429 -13.74 9.20 -20.54
N VAL A 430 -12.93 9.77 -21.46
CA VAL A 430 -11.92 9.02 -22.23
C VAL A 430 -10.82 8.48 -21.33
N ALA A 431 -10.48 9.16 -20.23
CA ALA A 431 -9.49 8.67 -19.27
C ALA A 431 -9.96 7.37 -18.59
N PHE A 432 -11.26 7.26 -18.29
CA PHE A 432 -11.86 6.04 -17.74
C PHE A 432 -11.84 4.90 -18.76
N LEU A 433 -12.28 5.16 -19.99
CA LEU A 433 -12.24 4.19 -21.08
C LEU A 433 -10.81 3.70 -21.33
N GLY A 434 -9.86 4.62 -21.46
CA GLY A 434 -8.44 4.32 -21.64
C GLY A 434 -7.88 3.50 -20.48
N SER A 435 -8.18 3.87 -19.22
CA SER A 435 -7.74 3.07 -18.07
C SER A 435 -8.31 1.66 -18.10
N GLY A 436 -9.60 1.48 -18.41
CA GLY A 436 -10.21 0.16 -18.44
C GLY A 436 -9.66 -0.70 -19.58
N SER A 437 -9.53 -0.13 -20.78
CA SER A 437 -8.97 -0.83 -21.95
C SER A 437 -7.52 -1.28 -21.73
N LEU A 438 -6.67 -0.41 -21.14
CA LEU A 438 -5.28 -0.75 -20.85
C LEU A 438 -5.16 -1.82 -19.75
N LYS A 439 -6.05 -1.82 -18.75
CA LYS A 439 -6.10 -2.89 -17.73
C LYS A 439 -6.53 -4.22 -18.33
N ALA A 440 -7.57 -4.21 -19.17
CA ALA A 440 -7.98 -5.42 -19.89
C ALA A 440 -6.84 -5.98 -20.77
N LEU A 441 -6.08 -5.10 -21.43
CA LEU A 441 -4.89 -5.51 -22.20
C LEU A 441 -3.80 -6.13 -21.30
N TYR A 442 -3.55 -5.55 -20.13
CA TYR A 442 -2.65 -6.12 -19.12
C TYR A 442 -3.12 -7.53 -18.69
N ASP A 443 -4.41 -7.71 -18.38
CA ASP A 443 -4.96 -8.98 -17.92
C ASP A 443 -4.84 -10.08 -18.99
N LEU A 444 -5.18 -9.75 -20.23
CA LEU A 444 -5.04 -10.66 -21.37
C LEU A 444 -3.56 -10.99 -21.64
N GLY A 445 -2.66 -10.02 -21.47
CA GLY A 445 -1.22 -10.23 -21.57
C GLY A 445 -0.68 -11.16 -20.48
N LEU A 446 -1.13 -10.99 -19.24
CA LEU A 446 -0.78 -11.87 -18.11
C LEU A 446 -1.26 -13.30 -18.39
N LEU A 447 -2.51 -13.45 -18.84
CA LEU A 447 -3.09 -14.75 -19.17
C LEU A 447 -2.31 -15.45 -20.30
N ALA A 448 -2.00 -14.72 -21.37
CA ALA A 448 -1.31 -15.28 -22.54
C ALA A 448 0.13 -15.71 -22.22
N LEU A 449 0.86 -14.90 -21.44
CA LEU A 449 2.29 -15.12 -21.20
C LEU A 449 2.60 -16.07 -20.03
N PHE A 450 1.71 -16.15 -19.04
CA PHE A 450 2.05 -16.77 -17.76
C PHE A 450 1.12 -17.90 -17.29
N LYS A 451 -0.06 -18.08 -17.90
CA LYS A 451 -0.97 -19.18 -17.52
C LYS A 451 -0.30 -20.56 -17.61
N ASN A 452 0.39 -20.83 -18.71
CA ASN A 452 1.06 -22.12 -18.91
C ASN A 452 2.29 -22.26 -17.99
N LYS A 453 3.04 -21.17 -17.76
CA LYS A 453 4.21 -21.16 -16.88
C LYS A 453 3.86 -21.42 -15.42
N GLU A 454 2.74 -20.88 -14.94
CA GLU A 454 2.23 -21.19 -13.59
C GLU A 454 1.91 -22.68 -13.48
N LYS A 455 1.14 -23.22 -14.44
CA LYS A 455 0.74 -24.62 -14.45
C LYS A 455 1.95 -25.57 -14.46
N GLU A 456 2.95 -25.30 -15.29
CA GLU A 456 4.18 -26.10 -15.36
C GLU A 456 4.96 -26.10 -14.04
N ARG A 457 5.03 -24.95 -13.36
CA ARG A 457 5.69 -24.81 -12.06
C ARG A 457 4.95 -25.56 -10.95
N GLU A 458 3.62 -25.44 -10.90
CA GLU A 458 2.78 -26.16 -9.94
C GLU A 458 2.92 -27.68 -10.10
N GLU A 459 2.87 -28.18 -11.33
CA GLU A 459 3.06 -29.61 -11.62
C GLU A 459 4.47 -30.10 -11.22
N ALA A 460 5.51 -29.29 -11.45
CA ALA A 460 6.88 -29.62 -11.07
C ALA A 460 7.06 -29.66 -9.54
N GLU A 461 6.40 -28.76 -8.81
CA GLU A 461 6.43 -28.73 -7.35
C GLU A 461 5.68 -29.91 -6.73
N GLN A 462 4.50 -30.26 -7.27
CA GLN A 462 3.76 -31.45 -6.86
C GLN A 462 4.58 -32.74 -7.05
N ARG A 463 5.27 -32.89 -8.18
CA ARG A 463 6.16 -34.04 -8.42
C ARG A 463 7.31 -34.09 -7.43
N ARG A 464 7.89 -32.94 -7.04
CA ARG A 464 8.94 -32.88 -6.01
C ARG A 464 8.41 -33.32 -4.65
N ILE A 465 7.24 -32.84 -4.24
CA ILE A 465 6.62 -33.18 -2.95
C ILE A 465 6.30 -34.68 -2.91
N GLN A 466 5.71 -35.21 -3.99
CA GLN A 466 5.40 -36.64 -4.08
C GLN A 466 6.67 -37.49 -4.01
N GLY A 467 7.74 -37.12 -4.73
CA GLY A 467 9.02 -37.82 -4.65
C GLY A 467 9.68 -37.76 -3.27
N SER A 468 9.52 -36.65 -2.52
CA SER A 468 10.02 -36.59 -1.12
C SER A 468 9.22 -37.48 -0.17
N LEU A 469 7.90 -37.58 -0.35
CA LEU A 469 7.06 -38.45 0.47
C LEU A 469 7.35 -39.94 0.20
N GLU A 470 7.57 -40.30 -1.07
CA GLU A 470 7.98 -41.65 -1.47
C GLU A 470 9.37 -42.01 -0.92
N ALA A 471 10.32 -41.06 -0.90
CA ALA A 471 11.64 -41.26 -0.31
C ALA A 471 11.60 -41.40 1.23
N GLU A 472 10.73 -40.64 1.90
CA GLU A 472 10.50 -40.76 3.35
C GLU A 472 9.84 -42.10 3.69
N SER A 473 8.85 -42.57 2.92
CA SER A 473 8.25 -43.89 3.14
C SER A 473 9.25 -45.03 2.93
N ASP A 474 10.06 -44.98 1.87
CA ASP A 474 11.09 -45.99 1.60
C ASP A 474 12.17 -46.02 2.70
N SER A 475 12.45 -44.88 3.33
CA SER A 475 13.39 -44.82 4.47
C SER A 475 12.79 -45.42 5.75
N GLN A 476 11.50 -45.20 6.03
CA GLN A 476 10.81 -45.77 7.18
C GLN A 476 10.60 -47.29 7.03
N ASP A 477 10.36 -47.78 5.81
CA ASP A 477 10.27 -49.22 5.53
C ASP A 477 11.63 -49.95 5.60
N ARG A 478 12.74 -49.23 5.40
CA ARG A 478 14.09 -49.76 5.62
C ARG A 478 14.46 -49.82 7.10
N ASP A 479 14.13 -48.78 7.87
CA ASP A 479 14.43 -48.73 9.30
C ASP A 479 13.53 -49.67 10.14
N SER A 480 12.36 -50.07 9.63
CA SER A 480 11.47 -51.04 10.29
C SER A 480 11.78 -52.52 9.95
N ASN A 481 12.65 -52.77 8.96
CA ASN A 481 13.12 -54.10 8.58
C ASN A 481 14.54 -54.44 9.09
N ILE A 482 15.11 -53.58 9.94
CA ILE A 482 16.35 -53.81 10.72
C ILE A 482 15.94 -54.01 12.17
#